data_AF-A0A425DNY6-F1
#
_entry.id   AF-A0A425DNY6-F1
#
_cell.length_a   1.000
_cell.length_b   1.000
_cell.length_c   1.000
_cell.angle_alpha   90.00
_cell.angle_beta   90.00
_cell.angle_gamma   90.00
#
_symmetry.space_group_name_H-M   'P 1'
#
loop_
_entity.id
_entity.type
_entity.pdbx_description
1 polymer ?
#
loop_
_entity_poly.entity_id
_entity_poly.type
_entity_poly.pdbx_seq_one_letter_code
_entity_poly.pdbx_strand_id
1 'polypeptide(L)'
;MQRERLTVEFPENFRCHITTKVGKPLGKSRTSVGKPTELTVASDTTFGVVSALVVDNVSAAIADYHADTSNAKLLWDPQVPTEVYVKVAANTTHDKYTKVTLVNYNDVLRQVWDNASKVRNAQASFTLQLFIYAGKKLE
;
A
#
# COMPACT_ATOMS: atom_id res chain seq x y z
N MET A 1 7.37 -23.99 30.31
CA MET A 1 6.11 -23.25 30.06
C MET A 1 6.05 -22.88 28.60
N GLN A 2 5.26 -23.60 27.82
CA GLN A 2 4.93 -23.24 26.44
C GLN A 2 4.08 -21.98 26.55
N ARG A 3 4.59 -20.82 26.11
CA ARG A 3 3.75 -19.62 26.00
C ARG A 3 2.67 -19.97 24.98
N GLU A 4 1.42 -20.11 25.44
CA GLU A 4 0.28 -20.09 24.56
C GLU A 4 0.43 -18.85 23.67
N ARG A 5 0.64 -19.07 22.37
CA ARG A 5 0.54 -17.99 21.41
C ARG A 5 -0.92 -17.57 21.48
N LEU A 6 -1.18 -16.43 22.13
CA LEU A 6 -2.44 -15.71 21.98
C LEU A 6 -2.73 -15.65 20.48
N THR A 7 -3.73 -16.38 20.03
CA THR A 7 -4.24 -16.30 18.67
C THR A 7 -4.89 -14.93 18.55
N VAL A 8 -4.14 -13.95 18.08
CA VAL A 8 -4.62 -12.57 18.01
C VAL A 8 -5.62 -12.47 16.86
N GLU A 9 -6.82 -11.98 17.15
CA GLU A 9 -7.89 -11.82 16.17
C GLU A 9 -7.55 -10.77 15.12
N PHE A 10 -8.03 -11.00 13.89
CA PHE A 10 -7.92 -10.02 12.82
C PHE A 10 -8.64 -8.72 13.22
N PRO A 11 -7.99 -7.55 13.15
CA PRO A 11 -8.59 -6.32 13.64
C PRO A 11 -9.77 -5.89 12.78
N GLU A 12 -10.83 -5.40 13.41
CA GLU A 12 -12.01 -4.85 12.72
C GLU A 12 -11.65 -3.66 11.82
N ASN A 13 -10.68 -2.84 12.26
CA ASN A 13 -10.16 -1.69 11.53
C ASN A 13 -8.63 -1.70 11.57
N PHE A 14 -7.99 -1.30 10.48
CA PHE A 14 -6.53 -1.22 10.39
C PHE A 14 -6.06 0.05 9.68
N ARG A 15 -4.84 0.48 9.99
CA ARG A 15 -4.19 1.57 9.25
C ARG A 15 -3.73 1.07 7.89
N CYS A 16 -3.90 1.91 6.88
CA CYS A 16 -3.44 1.70 5.53
C CYS A 16 -2.52 2.87 5.15
N HIS A 17 -1.29 2.56 4.72
CA HIS A 17 -0.32 3.53 4.23
C HIS A 17 -0.21 3.43 2.72
N ILE A 18 -0.63 4.47 2.02
CA ILE A 18 -0.55 4.57 0.57
C ILE A 18 0.73 5.32 0.22
N THR A 19 1.67 4.62 -0.41
CA THR A 19 2.93 5.19 -0.89
C THR A 19 2.97 5.21 -2.41
N THR A 20 3.06 6.40 -2.98
CA THR A 20 3.26 6.56 -4.42
C THR A 20 4.75 6.64 -4.73
N LYS A 21 5.22 5.72 -5.57
CA LYS A 21 6.60 5.63 -6.05
C LYS A 21 6.69 6.13 -7.48
N VAL A 22 7.81 6.78 -7.81
CA VAL A 22 8.08 7.22 -9.18
C VAL A 22 8.86 6.15 -9.94
N GLY A 23 8.36 5.72 -11.09
CA GLY A 23 9.05 4.77 -11.98
C GLY A 23 8.23 3.53 -12.30
N LYS A 24 8.94 2.43 -12.62
CA LYS A 24 8.32 1.15 -12.99
C LYS A 24 7.84 0.38 -11.75
N PRO A 25 6.71 -0.34 -11.84
CA PRO A 25 6.27 -1.28 -10.81
C PRO A 25 7.38 -2.24 -10.40
N LEU A 26 7.55 -2.43 -9.09
CA LEU A 26 8.55 -3.31 -8.47
C LEU A 26 10.02 -3.02 -8.83
N GLY A 27 10.29 -1.97 -9.59
CA GLY A 27 11.62 -1.53 -9.95
C GLY A 27 12.30 -0.78 -8.81
N LYS A 28 13.63 -0.57 -8.95
CA LYS A 28 14.37 0.30 -8.03
C LYS A 28 13.86 1.74 -8.16
N SER A 29 12.96 2.13 -7.28
CA SER A 29 12.50 3.52 -7.13
C SER A 29 13.05 4.12 -5.85
N ARG A 30 13.86 5.18 -6.00
CA ARG A 30 14.42 5.96 -4.88
C ARG A 30 13.57 7.20 -4.55
N THR A 31 12.58 7.51 -5.37
CA THR A 31 11.77 8.73 -5.27
C THR A 31 10.33 8.37 -4.96
N SER A 32 9.79 8.94 -3.88
CA SER A 32 8.36 8.88 -3.57
C SER A 32 7.72 10.22 -3.88
N VAL A 33 6.44 10.20 -4.22
CA VAL A 33 5.61 11.40 -4.33
C VAL A 33 5.14 11.75 -2.92
N GLY A 34 5.68 12.84 -2.37
CA GLY A 34 5.32 13.30 -1.02
C GLY A 34 5.57 12.28 0.10
N LYS A 35 4.87 12.49 1.21
CA LYS A 35 4.81 11.55 2.33
C LYS A 35 3.69 10.52 2.08
N PRO A 36 3.80 9.30 2.62
CA PRO A 36 2.69 8.33 2.56
C PRO A 36 1.42 8.90 3.17
N THR A 37 0.28 8.65 2.52
CA THR A 37 -1.03 8.97 3.08
C THR A 37 -1.46 7.85 4.02
N GLU A 38 -1.93 8.20 5.22
CA GLU A 38 -2.48 7.25 6.19
C GLU A 38 -4.00 7.33 6.20
N LEU A 39 -4.66 6.17 6.12
CA LEU A 39 -6.11 6.01 6.22
C LEU A 39 -6.44 4.90 7.21
N THR A 40 -7.63 4.94 7.81
CA THR A 40 -8.20 3.80 8.54
C THR A 40 -9.18 3.08 7.64
N VAL A 41 -9.06 1.76 7.53
CA VAL A 41 -9.89 0.91 6.66
C VAL A 41 -10.53 -0.20 7.48
N ALA A 42 -11.82 -0.45 7.27
CA ALA A 42 -12.53 -1.55 7.89
C ALA A 42 -12.19 -2.88 7.21
N SER A 43 -12.10 -3.94 8.00
CA SER A 43 -11.76 -5.32 7.60
C SER A 43 -12.66 -5.91 6.52
N ASP A 44 -13.91 -5.49 6.45
CA ASP A 44 -14.92 -5.92 5.48
C ASP A 44 -14.96 -5.04 4.21
N THR A 45 -14.11 -4.00 4.14
CA THR A 45 -14.01 -3.13 2.97
C THR A 45 -13.55 -3.93 1.75
N THR A 46 -14.34 -3.88 0.68
CA THR A 46 -13.99 -4.59 -0.57
C THR A 46 -12.79 -3.95 -1.27
N PHE A 47 -12.07 -4.75 -2.06
CA PHE A 47 -10.95 -4.24 -2.85
C PHE A 47 -11.34 -3.11 -3.81
N GLY A 48 -12.57 -3.12 -4.36
CA GLY A 48 -13.04 -2.03 -5.22
C GLY A 48 -13.05 -0.69 -4.51
N VAL A 49 -13.52 -0.65 -3.25
CA VAL A 49 -13.51 0.56 -2.42
C VAL A 49 -12.08 0.97 -2.07
N VAL A 50 -11.22 0.02 -1.67
CA VAL A 50 -9.81 0.31 -1.38
C VAL A 50 -9.10 0.86 -2.62
N SER A 51 -9.35 0.30 -3.79
CA SER A 51 -8.76 0.75 -5.06
C SER A 51 -9.21 2.17 -5.40
N ALA A 52 -10.50 2.51 -5.19
CA ALA A 52 -11.01 3.86 -5.42
C ALA A 52 -10.34 4.87 -4.47
N LEU A 53 -10.28 4.56 -3.17
CA LEU A 53 -9.58 5.38 -2.17
C LEU A 53 -8.11 5.58 -2.52
N VAL A 54 -7.44 4.54 -3.01
CA VAL A 54 -6.07 4.63 -3.51
C VAL A 54 -5.97 5.62 -4.67
N VAL A 55 -6.82 5.50 -5.68
CA VAL A 55 -6.80 6.40 -6.86
C VAL A 55 -7.01 7.85 -6.44
N ASP A 56 -7.97 8.14 -5.56
CA ASP A 56 -8.25 9.50 -5.10
C ASP A 56 -7.05 10.12 -4.37
N ASN A 57 -6.47 9.38 -3.42
CA ASN A 57 -5.34 9.86 -2.63
C ASN A 57 -4.04 9.99 -3.44
N VAL A 58 -3.81 9.06 -4.37
CA VAL A 58 -2.65 9.15 -5.28
C VAL A 58 -2.81 10.34 -6.23
N SER A 59 -4.02 10.59 -6.74
CA SER A 59 -4.30 11.73 -7.61
C SER A 59 -4.03 13.06 -6.91
N ALA A 60 -4.49 13.21 -5.67
CA ALA A 60 -4.22 14.39 -4.86
C ALA A 60 -2.70 14.56 -4.61
N ALA A 61 -2.00 13.50 -4.19
CA ALA A 61 -0.56 13.56 -3.94
C ALA A 61 0.25 13.90 -5.20
N ILE A 62 -0.18 13.43 -6.38
CA ILE A 62 0.48 13.74 -7.64
C ILE A 62 0.21 15.18 -8.07
N ALA A 63 -1.01 15.69 -7.86
CA ALA A 63 -1.31 17.11 -8.11
C ALA A 63 -0.45 18.03 -7.24
N ASP A 64 -0.31 17.72 -5.94
CA ASP A 64 0.57 18.46 -5.03
C ASP A 64 2.04 18.37 -5.45
N TYR A 65 2.49 17.20 -5.90
CA TYR A 65 3.85 17.00 -6.41
C TYR A 65 4.13 17.80 -7.68
N HIS A 66 3.14 17.96 -8.56
CA HIS A 66 3.24 18.77 -9.79
C HIS A 66 3.12 20.27 -9.54
N ALA A 67 2.65 20.71 -8.37
CA ALA A 67 2.62 22.12 -8.01
C ALA A 67 4.03 22.72 -7.85
N ASP A 68 5.02 21.88 -7.51
CA ASP A 68 6.43 22.25 -7.52
C ASP A 68 7.04 21.98 -8.91
N THR A 69 7.42 23.05 -9.60
CA THR A 69 7.94 23.00 -10.97
C THR A 69 9.33 22.35 -11.08
N SER A 70 10.04 22.14 -9.97
CA SER A 70 11.31 21.41 -9.95
C SER A 70 11.12 19.89 -10.06
N ASN A 71 9.91 19.40 -9.84
CA ASN A 71 9.60 17.98 -9.90
C ASN A 71 9.42 17.46 -11.33
N ALA A 72 9.79 16.20 -11.54
CA ALA A 72 9.60 15.54 -12.82
C ALA A 72 8.11 15.33 -13.12
N LYS A 73 7.70 15.52 -14.37
CA LYS A 73 6.33 15.21 -14.79
C LYS A 73 6.08 13.69 -14.71
N LEU A 74 4.97 13.34 -14.07
CA LEU A 74 4.56 11.95 -13.89
C LEU A 74 3.42 11.61 -14.84
N LEU A 75 3.40 10.35 -15.29
CA LEU A 75 2.28 9.75 -16.01
C LEU A 75 1.33 9.16 -14.98
N TRP A 76 0.18 9.82 -14.84
CA TRP A 76 -0.90 9.38 -13.97
C TRP A 76 -2.22 9.66 -14.68
N ASP A 77 -3.05 8.63 -14.78
CA ASP A 77 -4.41 8.73 -15.28
C ASP A 77 -5.32 7.98 -14.30
N PRO A 78 -6.19 8.68 -13.55
CA PRO A 78 -7.09 8.04 -12.58
C PRO A 78 -8.15 7.15 -13.24
N GLN A 79 -8.36 7.24 -14.56
CA GLN A 79 -9.29 6.39 -15.31
C GLN A 79 -8.68 5.04 -15.70
N VAL A 80 -7.34 4.93 -15.67
CA VAL A 80 -6.65 3.68 -15.99
C VAL A 80 -6.57 2.81 -14.74
N PRO A 81 -6.90 1.49 -14.83
CA PRO A 81 -6.75 0.58 -13.72
C PRO A 81 -5.36 0.64 -13.11
N THR A 82 -5.29 1.10 -11.86
CA THR A 82 -4.03 1.26 -11.13
C THR A 82 -3.65 -0.06 -10.47
N GLU A 83 -2.40 -0.46 -10.66
CA GLU A 83 -1.86 -1.61 -9.95
C GLU A 83 -1.48 -1.25 -8.52
N VAL A 84 -2.06 -1.98 -7.56
CA VAL A 84 -1.77 -1.84 -6.14
C VAL A 84 -0.89 -2.99 -5.68
N TYR A 85 0.24 -2.68 -5.07
CA TYR A 85 1.17 -3.65 -4.54
C TYR A 85 1.23 -3.57 -3.03
N VAL A 86 1.43 -4.70 -2.36
CA VAL A 86 1.52 -4.75 -0.89
C VAL A 86 2.79 -5.44 -0.43
N LYS A 87 3.34 -4.93 0.67
CA LYS A 87 4.42 -5.57 1.40
C LYS A 87 3.86 -6.59 2.39
N VAL A 88 3.94 -7.88 2.05
CA VAL A 88 3.36 -8.99 2.83
C VAL A 88 4.08 -9.30 4.15
N ALA A 89 5.35 -8.92 4.28
CA ALA A 89 6.14 -9.10 5.50
C ALA A 89 7.21 -8.01 5.65
N ALA A 90 7.63 -7.72 6.88
CA ALA A 90 8.53 -6.60 7.21
C ALA A 90 9.86 -6.59 6.44
N ASN A 91 10.44 -7.77 6.14
CA ASN A 91 11.72 -7.89 5.44
C ASN A 91 11.57 -8.21 3.94
N THR A 92 10.36 -8.12 3.39
CA THR A 92 10.12 -8.35 1.96
C THR A 92 10.84 -7.27 1.16
N THR A 93 11.67 -7.70 0.20
CA THR A 93 12.32 -6.80 -0.74
C THR A 93 11.29 -6.27 -1.75
N HIS A 94 11.51 -5.05 -2.24
CA HIS A 94 10.56 -4.35 -3.10
C HIS A 94 10.16 -5.17 -4.33
N ASP A 95 11.11 -5.83 -4.98
CA ASP A 95 10.89 -6.70 -6.14
C ASP A 95 9.96 -7.90 -5.88
N LYS A 96 9.60 -8.14 -4.61
CA LYS A 96 8.75 -9.25 -4.16
C LYS A 96 7.42 -8.80 -3.55
N TYR A 97 7.04 -7.53 -3.72
CA TYR A 97 5.71 -7.09 -3.30
C TYR A 97 4.63 -7.79 -4.13
N THR A 98 3.52 -8.10 -3.48
CA THR A 98 2.43 -8.85 -4.08
C THR A 98 1.44 -7.89 -4.73
N LYS A 99 1.09 -8.12 -6.00
CA LYS A 99 0.00 -7.39 -6.66
C LYS A 99 -1.33 -7.82 -6.05
N VAL A 100 -2.10 -6.83 -5.61
CA VAL A 100 -3.44 -7.00 -5.06
C VAL A 100 -4.46 -6.95 -6.19
N THR A 101 -5.43 -7.84 -6.13
CA THR A 101 -6.50 -8.00 -7.10
C THR A 101 -7.81 -8.23 -6.36
N LEU A 102 -8.93 -8.11 -7.07
CA LEU A 102 -10.25 -8.45 -6.51
C LEU A 102 -10.31 -9.89 -5.96
N VAL A 103 -9.59 -10.81 -6.59
CA VAL A 103 -9.64 -12.25 -6.27
C VAL A 103 -8.82 -12.58 -5.03
N ASN A 104 -7.65 -11.97 -4.85
CA ASN A 104 -6.70 -12.33 -3.78
C ASN A 104 -6.69 -11.37 -2.59
N TYR A 105 -7.47 -10.28 -2.62
CA TYR A 105 -7.37 -9.21 -1.62
C TYR A 105 -7.51 -9.70 -0.17
N ASN A 106 -8.55 -10.48 0.12
CA ASN A 106 -8.80 -10.97 1.48
C ASN A 106 -7.71 -11.94 1.96
N ASP A 107 -7.23 -12.81 1.07
CA ASP A 107 -6.17 -13.76 1.40
C ASP A 107 -4.85 -13.05 1.66
N VAL A 108 -4.52 -12.07 0.83
CA VAL A 108 -3.33 -11.23 0.99
C VAL A 108 -3.40 -10.42 2.29
N LEU A 109 -4.57 -9.84 2.61
CA LEU A 109 -4.79 -9.09 3.84
C LEU A 109 -4.57 -9.98 5.08
N ARG A 110 -5.15 -11.18 5.08
CA ARG A 110 -4.92 -12.20 6.13
C ARG A 110 -3.45 -12.61 6.21
N GLN A 111 -2.78 -12.79 5.09
CA GLN A 111 -1.36 -13.16 5.07
C GLN A 111 -0.48 -12.06 5.68
N VAL A 112 -0.74 -10.79 5.37
CA VAL A 112 -0.02 -9.65 5.95
C VAL A 112 -0.26 -9.62 7.47
N TRP A 113 -1.51 -9.83 7.88
CA TRP A 113 -1.86 -9.93 9.29
C TRP A 113 -1.17 -11.08 10.02
N ASP A 114 -1.20 -12.29 9.46
CA ASP A 114 -0.55 -13.48 10.03
C ASP A 114 0.95 -13.28 10.19
N ASN A 115 1.57 -12.50 9.30
CA ASN A 115 2.98 -12.15 9.44
C ASN A 115 3.22 -11.08 10.49
N ALA A 116 2.33 -10.07 10.58
CA ALA A 116 2.42 -9.02 11.57
C ALA A 116 2.17 -9.56 12.99
N SER A 117 1.10 -10.34 13.19
CA SER A 117 0.65 -10.87 14.49
C SER A 117 1.68 -11.76 15.20
N LYS A 118 2.66 -12.32 14.46
CA LYS A 118 3.79 -13.06 15.00
C LYS A 118 4.80 -12.18 15.77
N VAL A 119 4.73 -10.86 15.63
CA VAL A 119 5.65 -9.91 16.28
C VAL A 119 4.99 -9.29 17.52
N ARG A 120 5.72 -9.19 18.63
CA ARG A 120 5.23 -8.61 19.89
C ARG A 120 4.76 -7.16 19.66
N ASN A 121 3.57 -6.81 20.16
CA ASN A 121 2.91 -5.49 20.00
C ASN A 121 2.48 -5.12 18.57
N ALA A 122 2.51 -6.05 17.60
CA ALA A 122 2.17 -5.75 16.21
C ALA A 122 0.71 -5.36 15.98
N GLN A 123 -0.21 -5.73 16.89
CA GLN A 123 -1.62 -5.40 16.73
C GLN A 123 -1.88 -3.89 16.86
N ALA A 124 -1.26 -3.21 17.83
CA ALA A 124 -1.36 -1.76 17.99
C ALA A 124 -0.62 -0.98 16.87
N SER A 125 0.34 -1.64 16.21
CA SER A 125 1.16 -1.06 15.15
C SER A 125 0.82 -1.56 13.74
N PHE A 126 -0.23 -2.38 13.57
CA PHE A 126 -0.53 -2.98 12.27
C PHE A 126 -0.87 -1.89 11.26
N THR A 127 -0.13 -1.92 10.16
CA THR A 127 -0.29 -1.00 9.05
C THR A 127 -0.12 -1.78 7.74
N LEU A 128 -1.17 -1.80 6.94
CA LEU A 128 -1.12 -2.32 5.58
C LEU A 128 -0.38 -1.32 4.68
N GLN A 129 0.76 -1.72 4.12
CA GLN A 129 1.56 -0.83 3.26
C GLN A 129 1.25 -1.08 1.79
N LEU A 130 0.54 -0.14 1.17
CA LEU A 130 0.20 -0.14 -0.25
C LEU A 130 1.20 0.71 -1.04
N PHE A 131 1.62 0.20 -2.19
CA PHE A 131 2.58 0.82 -3.09
C PHE A 131 1.97 0.95 -4.48
N ILE A 132 1.96 2.18 -4.98
CA ILE A 132 1.46 2.56 -6.31
C ILE A 132 2.62 3.16 -7.07
N TYR A 133 2.67 2.94 -8.39
CA TYR A 133 3.76 3.41 -9.24
C TYR A 133 3.23 4.38 -10.28
N ALA A 134 3.69 5.62 -10.20
CA ALA A 134 3.46 6.62 -11.23
C ALA A 134 4.64 6.60 -12.22
N GLY A 135 4.35 6.41 -13.50
CA GLY A 135 5.36 6.43 -14.54
C GLY A 135 6.04 7.80 -14.63
N LYS A 136 7.26 7.86 -15.14
CA LYS A 136 7.85 9.14 -15.57
C LYS A 136 7.38 9.43 -16.98
N LYS A 137 7.03 10.69 -17.25
CA LYS A 137 6.91 11.13 -18.64
C LYS A 137 8.34 11.14 -19.19
N LEU A 138 8.61 10.27 -20.17
CA LEU A 138 9.84 10.36 -20.94
C LEU A 138 9.73 11.66 -21.75
N GLU A 139 10.70 12.55 -21.57
CA GLU A 139 10.87 13.75 -22.40
C GLU A 139 11.31 13.37 -23.81
#